data_AF-A0A9R0V350-F1
#
_entry.id   AF-A0A9R0V350-F1
#
_cell.length_a   1.000
_cell.length_b   1.000
_cell.length_c   1.000
_cell.angle_alpha   90.00
_cell.angle_beta   90.00
_cell.angle_gamma   90.00
#
_symmetry.space_group_name_H-M   'P 1'
#
loop_
_entity.id
_entity.type
_entity.pdbx_description
1 polymer ?
#
loop_
_entity_poly.entity_id
_entity_poly.type
_entity_poly.pdbx_seq_one_letter_code
_entity_poly.pdbx_strand_id
1 'polypeptide(L)'
;MPPPPSLPDGIVEDIFLRLPPDEPACLVRASLASKLWLGHLTGPRFRGRYRELHGAPPMLGFLYDWFWDYVPEEKDAVPRFVSTTGFGARVPPDHHWGDSGSDYNALDCRHGRVLLGDYGAPIPLVVWDPMTGRQTKMEAPKGQDIGSGAAVLCAVTGCDHRACHQGAFRVVVFGSMTTHVYHPVTIIQVCVSSPETGEWSQPCPGLDLGVDAFIMPVPPVVIRDAVYLMHARGEHDHIAGILKYDLGSNCLSLIDMPLPGAVNVGDVILMAMEDGSLGLAHASGSTLYLWSSSSQMGVATWTQRRAIDLKSLLPIQNPMEGLRLIGSMEGSDIIFVLTDLGIYQINLNSLQWNKIWKRQKFFALIPYMSFHNPQGISVIPLLLWFIRNNA
;
A
#
# COMPACT_ATOMS: atom_id res chain seq x y z
N MET A 1 31.61 9.11 43.26
CA MET A 1 31.20 10.10 42.24
C MET A 1 29.76 10.49 42.53
N PRO A 2 29.40 11.79 42.47
CA PRO A 2 27.99 12.17 42.47
C PRO A 2 27.31 11.58 41.22
N PRO A 3 26.02 11.22 41.28
CA PRO A 3 25.29 10.84 40.09
C PRO A 3 25.33 12.00 39.08
N PRO A 4 25.49 11.71 37.77
CA PRO A 4 25.42 12.75 36.76
C PRO A 4 24.07 13.48 36.86
N PRO A 5 24.04 14.80 36.63
CA PRO A 5 22.80 15.58 36.71
C PRO A 5 21.76 15.00 35.74
N SER A 6 20.57 14.69 36.26
CA SER A 6 19.44 14.25 35.45
C SER A 6 18.90 15.43 34.65
N LEU A 7 18.85 15.28 33.32
CA LEU A 7 18.14 16.22 32.46
C LEU A 7 16.65 16.25 32.85
N PRO A 8 16.00 17.42 32.91
CA PRO A 8 14.56 17.51 33.07
C PRO A 8 13.81 16.71 31.99
N ASP A 9 12.76 15.99 32.37
CA ASP A 9 12.00 15.10 31.48
C ASP A 9 11.52 15.80 30.20
N GLY A 10 11.17 17.10 30.28
CA GLY A 10 10.74 17.89 29.12
C GLY A 10 11.82 18.07 28.05
N ILE A 11 13.09 18.20 28.45
CA ILE A 11 14.21 18.35 27.51
C ILE A 11 14.51 17.02 26.81
N VAL A 12 14.40 15.91 27.54
CA VAL A 12 14.58 14.56 27.00
C VAL A 12 13.51 14.25 25.95
N GLU A 13 12.25 14.59 26.22
CA GLU A 13 11.14 14.45 25.27
C GLU A 13 11.41 15.25 23.98
N ASP A 14 11.82 16.52 24.11
CA ASP A 14 12.10 17.40 22.97
C ASP A 14 13.31 16.94 22.13
N ILE A 15 14.29 16.26 22.73
CA ILE A 15 15.38 15.61 22.00
C ILE A 15 14.84 14.46 21.15
N PHE A 16 14.02 13.58 21.75
CA PHE A 16 13.48 12.43 21.04
C PHE A 16 12.49 12.80 19.93
N LEU A 17 11.77 13.92 20.07
CA LEU A 17 10.89 14.43 19.03
C LEU A 17 11.65 14.78 17.74
N ARG A 18 12.92 15.15 17.83
CA ARG A 18 13.76 15.51 16.68
C ARG A 18 14.35 14.30 15.94
N LEU A 19 14.20 13.09 16.48
CA LEU A 19 14.67 11.89 15.79
C LEU A 19 13.87 11.69 14.50
N PRO A 20 14.52 11.31 13.38
CA PRO A 20 13.82 11.09 12.11
C PRO A 20 12.88 9.86 12.19
N PRO A 21 11.66 9.95 11.66
CA PRO A 21 10.67 8.86 11.71
C PRO A 21 11.06 7.67 10.81
N ASP A 22 11.80 7.90 9.74
CA ASP A 22 12.39 6.91 8.84
C ASP A 22 13.61 6.17 9.42
N GLU A 23 14.10 6.59 10.59
CA GLU A 23 15.17 5.92 11.34
C GLU A 23 14.68 5.35 12.69
N PRO A 24 13.78 4.34 12.68
CA PRO A 24 13.16 3.84 13.90
C PRO A 24 14.17 3.24 14.90
N ALA A 25 15.35 2.83 14.43
CA ALA A 25 16.42 2.28 15.26
C ALA A 25 16.86 3.22 16.37
N CYS A 26 16.84 4.54 16.15
CA CYS A 26 17.20 5.53 17.16
C CYS A 26 16.23 5.53 18.35
N LEU A 27 14.92 5.53 18.10
CA LEU A 27 13.88 5.45 19.13
C LEU A 27 13.93 4.11 19.88
N VAL A 28 14.22 3.02 19.18
CA VAL A 28 14.39 1.69 19.79
C VAL A 28 15.60 1.67 20.73
N ARG A 29 16.77 2.15 20.28
CA ARG A 29 17.97 2.22 21.11
C ARG A 29 17.75 3.08 22.35
N ALA A 30 17.08 4.23 22.20
CA ALA A 30 16.73 5.09 23.33
C ALA A 30 15.80 4.36 24.33
N SER A 31 14.79 3.64 23.82
CA SER A 31 13.87 2.85 24.63
C SER A 31 14.58 1.74 25.42
N LEU A 32 15.60 1.11 24.83
CA LEU A 32 16.37 0.05 25.47
C LEU A 32 17.39 0.57 26.51
N ALA A 33 17.81 1.82 26.39
CA ALA A 33 18.80 2.42 27.28
C ALA A 33 18.25 2.74 28.68
N SER A 34 16.94 2.96 28.82
CA SER A 34 16.34 3.36 30.10
C SER A 34 14.86 3.04 30.19
N LYS A 35 14.42 2.48 31.34
CA LYS A 35 12.98 2.26 31.63
C LYS A 35 12.19 3.57 31.67
N LEU A 36 12.82 4.66 32.13
CA LEU A 36 12.21 5.99 32.13
C LEU A 36 11.96 6.46 30.69
N TRP A 37 12.97 6.35 29.83
CA TRP A 37 12.86 6.75 28.42
C TRP A 37 11.87 5.87 27.66
N LEU A 38 11.86 4.56 27.90
CA LEU A 38 10.81 3.67 27.40
C LEU A 38 9.42 4.19 27.82
N GLY A 39 9.23 4.54 29.09
CA GLY A 39 7.96 5.11 29.58
C GLY A 39 7.53 6.37 28.83
N HIS A 40 8.45 7.31 28.57
CA HIS A 40 8.17 8.51 27.78
C HIS A 40 7.84 8.20 26.32
N LEU A 41 8.70 7.42 25.65
CA LEU A 41 8.59 7.11 24.23
C LEU A 41 7.34 6.28 23.90
N THR A 42 6.89 5.47 24.86
CA THR A 42 5.65 4.69 24.76
C THR A 42 4.41 5.44 25.24
N GLY A 43 4.58 6.62 25.83
CA GLY A 43 3.49 7.44 26.32
C GLY A 43 2.60 7.99 25.19
N PRO A 44 1.27 8.09 25.39
CA PRO A 44 0.36 8.62 24.38
C PRO A 44 0.67 10.08 24.01
N ARG A 45 1.16 10.87 24.98
CA ARG A 45 1.56 12.28 24.77
C ARG A 45 2.72 12.42 23.78
N PHE A 46 3.83 11.70 24.02
CA PHE A 46 5.00 11.74 23.13
C PHE A 46 4.60 11.30 21.73
N ARG A 47 3.90 10.17 21.62
CA ARG A 47 3.45 9.63 20.32
C ARG A 47 2.55 10.63 19.58
N GLY A 48 1.65 11.33 20.27
CA GLY A 48 0.83 12.39 19.68
C GLY A 48 1.70 13.51 19.12
N ARG A 49 2.57 14.10 19.95
CA ARG A 49 3.48 15.18 19.55
C ARG A 49 4.43 14.77 18.42
N TYR A 50 4.93 13.54 18.44
CA TYR A 50 5.83 13.01 17.41
C TYR A 50 5.14 12.97 16.05
N ARG A 51 3.89 12.49 16.01
CA ARG A 51 3.10 12.46 14.77
C ARG A 51 2.65 13.84 14.32
N GLU A 52 2.33 14.73 15.25
CA GLU A 52 2.01 16.13 14.93
C GLU A 52 3.20 16.85 14.32
N LEU A 53 4.39 16.63 14.85
CA LEU A 53 5.62 17.25 14.36
C LEU A 53 6.04 16.72 12.99
N HIS A 54 5.98 15.40 12.79
CA HIS A 54 6.45 14.75 11.55
C HIS A 54 5.38 14.60 10.46
N GLY A 55 4.10 14.78 10.81
CA GLY A 55 3.00 14.74 9.85
C GLY A 55 2.68 13.33 9.36
N ALA A 56 2.98 13.04 8.10
CA ALA A 56 2.70 11.76 7.45
C ALA A 56 3.61 10.65 8.01
N PRO A 57 3.10 9.40 8.13
CA PRO A 57 3.94 8.28 8.53
C PRO A 57 5.08 8.03 7.52
N PRO A 58 6.26 7.58 7.96
CA PRO A 58 7.37 7.21 7.08
C PRO A 58 7.14 5.84 6.43
N MET A 59 7.85 5.59 5.33
CA MET A 59 7.91 4.28 4.70
C MET A 59 8.94 3.42 5.43
N LEU A 60 8.49 2.42 6.18
CA LEU A 60 9.38 1.51 6.91
C LEU A 60 9.84 0.31 6.07
N GLY A 61 9.12 0.02 5.00
CA GLY A 61 9.39 -1.04 4.05
C GLY A 61 8.36 -1.07 2.93
N PHE A 62 8.38 -2.13 2.13
CA PHE A 62 7.39 -2.36 1.08
C PHE A 62 7.13 -3.85 0.89
N LEU A 63 5.96 -4.17 0.38
CA LEU A 63 5.63 -5.47 -0.20
C LEU A 63 5.73 -5.38 -1.71
N TYR A 64 5.91 -6.52 -2.36
CA TYR A 64 5.92 -6.58 -3.81
C TYR A 64 5.25 -7.85 -4.31
N ASP A 65 4.77 -7.78 -5.54
CA ASP A 65 4.27 -8.94 -6.25
C ASP A 65 5.01 -9.17 -7.57
N TRP A 66 5.01 -10.42 -8.01
CA TRP A 66 5.63 -10.86 -9.25
C TRP A 66 4.67 -10.70 -10.42
N PHE A 67 5.25 -10.59 -11.60
CA PHE A 67 4.51 -10.77 -12.84
C PHE A 67 4.00 -12.21 -12.95
N TRP A 68 2.79 -12.41 -13.48
CA TRP A 68 2.14 -13.74 -13.55
C TRP A 68 2.92 -14.77 -14.38
N ASP A 69 3.78 -14.34 -15.29
CA ASP A 69 4.67 -15.17 -16.10
C ASP A 69 6.03 -15.43 -15.42
N TYR A 70 6.27 -14.85 -14.24
CA TYR A 70 7.50 -14.99 -13.47
C TYR A 70 7.33 -15.98 -12.32
N VAL A 71 7.93 -17.15 -12.47
CA VAL A 71 8.06 -18.14 -11.39
C VAL A 71 9.42 -17.94 -10.72
N PRO A 72 9.50 -17.45 -9.46
CA PRO A 72 10.77 -17.37 -8.76
C PRO A 72 11.36 -18.78 -8.52
N GLU A 73 12.69 -18.90 -8.56
CA GLU A 73 13.42 -20.16 -8.32
C GLU A 73 13.23 -20.68 -6.88
N GLU A 74 13.03 -19.77 -5.91
CA GLU A 74 12.72 -20.08 -4.51
C GLU A 74 11.31 -19.56 -4.17
N LYS A 75 10.42 -20.49 -3.76
CA LYS A 75 9.11 -20.16 -3.21
C LYS A 75 9.22 -20.00 -1.69
N ASP A 76 9.62 -18.82 -1.24
CA ASP A 76 9.44 -18.50 0.18
C ASP A 76 7.95 -18.24 0.43
N ALA A 77 7.33 -19.09 1.25
CA ALA A 77 5.92 -19.03 1.66
C ALA A 77 5.67 -17.91 2.70
N VAL A 78 6.15 -16.71 2.39
CA VAL A 78 6.28 -15.60 3.34
C VAL A 78 5.71 -14.33 2.70
N PRO A 79 5.01 -13.45 3.44
CA PRO A 79 4.74 -12.12 2.92
C PRO A 79 6.07 -11.48 2.52
N ARG A 80 6.19 -11.13 1.24
CA ARG A 80 7.40 -10.61 0.58
C ARG A 80 7.73 -9.18 1.03
N PHE A 81 7.91 -9.01 2.34
CA PHE A 81 8.17 -7.73 2.99
C PHE A 81 9.66 -7.42 2.96
N VAL A 82 10.00 -6.29 2.37
CA VAL A 82 11.35 -5.74 2.36
C VAL A 82 11.39 -4.54 3.28
N SER A 83 12.24 -4.59 4.31
CA SER A 83 12.50 -3.42 5.13
C SER A 83 13.46 -2.46 4.43
N THR A 84 13.11 -1.18 4.41
CA THR A 84 13.98 -0.10 3.92
C THR A 84 14.70 0.62 5.06
N THR A 85 14.41 0.23 6.31
CA THR A 85 14.89 0.88 7.52
C THR A 85 15.37 -0.18 8.51
N GLY A 86 15.74 0.23 9.74
CA GLY A 86 15.97 -0.72 10.84
C GLY A 86 14.70 -1.43 11.35
N PHE A 87 13.55 -1.25 10.70
CA PHE A 87 12.30 -1.88 11.09
C PHE A 87 12.33 -3.39 10.81
N GLY A 88 12.16 -4.19 11.86
CA GLY A 88 11.95 -5.63 11.74
C GLY A 88 10.46 -5.96 11.78
N ALA A 89 9.85 -6.21 10.61
CA ALA A 89 8.48 -6.69 10.56
C ALA A 89 8.36 -8.03 11.31
N ARG A 90 7.33 -8.17 12.13
CA ARG A 90 7.02 -9.41 12.84
C ARG A 90 6.23 -10.30 11.89
N VAL A 91 6.95 -11.15 11.18
CA VAL A 91 6.40 -12.11 10.22
C VAL A 91 6.08 -13.42 10.94
N PRO A 92 4.79 -13.81 11.04
CA PRO A 92 4.40 -15.15 11.51
C PRO A 92 5.07 -16.29 10.72
N PRO A 93 5.36 -17.43 11.37
CA PRO A 93 5.88 -18.62 10.69
C PRO A 93 4.93 -19.16 9.61
N ASP A 94 5.48 -19.80 8.58
CA ASP A 94 4.82 -20.25 7.34
C ASP A 94 3.49 -21.00 7.56
N HIS A 95 3.42 -21.87 8.58
CA HIS A 95 2.22 -22.66 8.90
C HIS A 95 1.02 -21.82 9.39
N HIS A 96 1.20 -20.52 9.64
CA HIS A 96 0.13 -19.66 10.14
C HIS A 96 -0.60 -18.88 9.05
N TRP A 97 -0.06 -18.80 7.82
CA TRP A 97 -0.67 -18.05 6.73
C TRP A 97 -1.83 -18.81 6.07
N GLY A 98 -1.81 -20.14 6.01
CA GLY A 98 -2.94 -20.98 5.58
C GLY A 98 -2.59 -22.47 5.49
N ASP A 99 -3.58 -23.36 5.58
CA ASP A 99 -3.40 -24.83 5.55
C ASP A 99 -3.12 -25.38 4.13
N SER A 100 -3.28 -24.58 3.07
CA SER A 100 -3.44 -25.10 1.70
C SER A 100 -2.23 -24.99 0.77
N GLY A 101 -1.05 -24.56 1.23
CA GLY A 101 0.12 -24.40 0.36
C GLY A 101 -0.06 -23.35 -0.76
N SER A 102 -1.03 -22.44 -0.61
CA SER A 102 -1.33 -21.33 -1.52
C SER A 102 -0.44 -20.11 -1.21
N ASP A 103 0.12 -19.52 -2.26
CA ASP A 103 0.99 -18.34 -2.19
C ASP A 103 0.12 -17.09 -1.90
N TYR A 104 0.17 -16.55 -0.67
CA TYR A 104 -0.52 -15.31 -0.33
C TYR A 104 0.19 -14.09 -0.94
N ASN A 105 -0.49 -13.39 -1.84
CA ASN A 105 -0.03 -12.13 -2.42
C ASN A 105 -0.53 -10.94 -1.60
N ALA A 106 0.24 -9.85 -1.64
CA ALA A 106 -0.16 -8.59 -1.01
C ALA A 106 -1.16 -7.86 -1.91
N LEU A 107 -2.40 -7.72 -1.45
CA LEU A 107 -3.48 -7.06 -2.19
C LEU A 107 -3.53 -5.56 -1.88
N ASP A 108 -3.25 -5.19 -0.64
CA ASP A 108 -3.25 -3.81 -0.18
C ASP A 108 -2.37 -3.61 1.06
N CYS A 109 -1.93 -2.38 1.30
CA CYS A 109 -1.25 -2.01 2.53
C CYS A 109 -1.58 -0.57 2.91
N ARG A 110 -2.31 -0.41 4.02
CA ARG A 110 -2.79 0.89 4.51
C ARG A 110 -2.81 0.97 6.01
N HIS A 111 -2.55 2.17 6.53
CA HIS A 111 -2.73 2.48 7.95
C HIS A 111 -1.99 1.51 8.91
N GLY A 112 -0.82 1.02 8.50
CA GLY A 112 -0.02 0.05 9.25
C GLY A 112 -0.53 -1.40 9.19
N ARG A 113 -1.42 -1.73 8.25
CA ARG A 113 -1.93 -3.09 8.00
C ARG A 113 -1.65 -3.52 6.58
N VAL A 114 -1.45 -4.82 6.40
CA VAL A 114 -1.27 -5.47 5.11
C VAL A 114 -2.44 -6.42 4.90
N LEU A 115 -3.10 -6.32 3.75
CA LEU A 115 -4.12 -7.26 3.31
C LEU A 115 -3.48 -8.28 2.36
N LEU A 116 -3.64 -9.55 2.69
CA LEU A 116 -3.14 -10.67 1.91
C LEU A 116 -4.29 -11.54 1.41
N GLY A 117 -4.13 -12.13 0.24
CA GLY A 117 -5.06 -13.09 -0.36
C GLY A 117 -4.45 -13.74 -1.61
N ASP A 118 -5.25 -14.51 -2.33
CA ASP A 118 -4.84 -15.14 -3.59
C ASP A 118 -5.74 -14.67 -4.75
N TYR A 119 -5.16 -14.63 -5.95
CA TYR A 119 -5.85 -14.26 -7.17
C TYR A 119 -6.50 -15.50 -7.80
N GLY A 120 -7.81 -15.47 -8.03
CA GLY A 120 -8.50 -16.45 -8.89
C GLY A 120 -9.18 -17.62 -8.19
N ALA A 121 -9.10 -17.75 -6.86
CA ALA A 121 -9.97 -18.65 -6.10
C ALA A 121 -10.47 -17.96 -4.82
N PRO A 122 -11.67 -18.28 -4.31
CA PRO A 122 -12.17 -17.75 -3.05
C PRO A 122 -11.39 -18.35 -1.86
N ILE A 123 -10.18 -17.83 -1.65
CA ILE A 123 -9.31 -18.16 -0.50
C ILE A 123 -9.58 -17.15 0.62
N PRO A 124 -9.51 -17.55 1.90
CA PRO A 124 -9.58 -16.63 3.02
C PRO A 124 -8.61 -15.46 2.88
N LEU A 125 -9.04 -14.27 3.29
CA LEU A 125 -8.21 -13.09 3.35
C LEU A 125 -7.52 -13.01 4.72
N VAL A 126 -6.32 -12.43 4.75
CA VAL A 126 -5.58 -12.20 6.00
C VAL A 126 -5.21 -10.73 6.12
N VAL A 127 -5.68 -10.08 7.17
CA VAL A 127 -5.19 -8.76 7.58
C VAL A 127 -4.08 -8.95 8.60
N TRP A 128 -2.87 -8.59 8.21
CA TRP A 128 -1.66 -8.68 9.02
C TRP A 128 -1.23 -7.29 9.51
N ASP A 129 -0.83 -7.21 10.78
CA ASP A 129 -0.14 -6.05 11.36
C ASP A 129 1.37 -6.38 11.48
N PRO A 130 2.23 -5.88 10.58
CA PRO A 130 3.67 -6.11 10.64
C PRO A 130 4.35 -5.61 11.91
N MET A 131 3.76 -4.65 12.62
CA MET A 131 4.33 -4.09 13.84
C MET A 131 4.15 -5.02 15.03
N THR A 132 2.99 -5.69 15.11
CA THR A 132 2.65 -6.56 16.24
C THR A 132 2.77 -8.05 15.93
N GLY A 133 2.70 -8.42 14.65
CA GLY A 133 2.60 -9.80 14.17
C GLY A 133 1.18 -10.38 14.26
N ARG A 134 0.20 -9.58 14.67
CA ARG A 134 -1.20 -10.04 14.78
C ARG A 134 -1.79 -10.23 13.40
N GLN A 135 -2.60 -11.27 13.26
CA GLN A 135 -3.35 -11.59 12.06
C GLN A 135 -4.84 -11.67 12.38
N THR A 136 -5.66 -11.24 11.44
CA THR A 136 -7.10 -11.49 11.42
C THR A 136 -7.45 -12.20 10.12
N LYS A 137 -7.90 -13.45 10.22
CA LYS A 137 -8.34 -14.25 9.08
C LYS A 137 -9.82 -13.97 8.82
N MET A 138 -10.19 -13.90 7.55
CA MET A 138 -11.54 -13.61 7.11
C MET A 138 -11.90 -14.58 6.00
N GLU A 139 -13.10 -15.15 6.05
CA GLU A 139 -13.61 -15.99 4.95
C GLU A 139 -13.76 -15.16 3.67
N ALA A 140 -13.65 -15.80 2.51
CA ALA A 140 -13.96 -15.14 1.24
C ALA A 140 -15.46 -14.77 1.15
N PRO A 141 -15.82 -13.64 0.52
CA PRO A 141 -17.23 -13.36 0.21
C PRO A 141 -17.78 -14.46 -0.71
N LYS A 142 -18.98 -14.96 -0.40
CA LYS A 142 -19.60 -16.07 -1.13
C LYS A 142 -20.07 -15.64 -2.51
N GLY A 143 -19.92 -16.52 -3.50
CA GLY A 143 -20.55 -16.37 -4.83
C GLY A 143 -19.85 -15.38 -5.76
N GLN A 144 -18.61 -15.01 -5.47
CA GLN A 144 -17.76 -14.18 -6.30
C GLN A 144 -16.41 -14.85 -6.45
N ASP A 145 -15.85 -14.83 -7.65
CA ASP A 145 -14.40 -14.95 -7.78
C ASP A 145 -13.84 -13.65 -7.24
N ILE A 146 -12.90 -13.74 -6.28
CA ILE A 146 -12.19 -12.56 -5.81
C ILE A 146 -11.33 -12.09 -6.99
N GLY A 147 -11.92 -11.17 -7.76
CA GLY A 147 -11.21 -10.39 -8.75
C GLY A 147 -10.16 -9.56 -8.04
N SER A 148 -9.09 -9.24 -8.75
CA SER A 148 -7.80 -8.83 -8.21
C SER A 148 -7.74 -7.49 -7.45
N GLY A 149 -8.87 -6.92 -7.02
CA GLY A 149 -8.97 -5.70 -6.25
C GLY A 149 -9.54 -5.93 -4.84
N ALA A 150 -8.75 -5.63 -3.82
CA ALA A 150 -9.24 -5.55 -2.45
C ALA A 150 -8.51 -4.43 -1.69
N ALA A 151 -9.18 -3.82 -0.71
CA ALA A 151 -8.62 -2.73 0.11
C ALA A 151 -8.88 -2.96 1.59
N VAL A 152 -7.92 -2.61 2.45
CA VAL A 152 -8.10 -2.55 3.91
C VAL A 152 -8.23 -1.10 4.36
N LEU A 153 -9.32 -0.79 5.07
CA LEU A 153 -9.68 0.57 5.46
C LEU A 153 -9.78 0.69 6.98
N CYS A 154 -9.39 1.84 7.52
CA CYS A 154 -9.67 2.15 8.91
C CYS A 154 -11.17 2.34 9.11
N ALA A 155 -11.72 1.78 10.19
CA ALA A 155 -13.14 1.93 10.54
C ALA A 155 -13.35 2.73 11.82
N VAL A 156 -12.32 3.42 12.31
CA VAL A 156 -12.40 4.25 13.52
C VAL A 156 -12.95 5.63 13.15
N THR A 157 -14.12 5.98 13.69
CA THR A 157 -14.77 7.28 13.44
C THR A 157 -13.87 8.46 13.85
N GLY A 158 -13.69 9.42 12.95
CA GLY A 158 -12.88 10.63 13.21
C GLY A 158 -11.38 10.35 13.35
N CYS A 159 -10.90 9.24 12.81
CA CYS A 159 -9.48 8.88 12.89
C CYS A 159 -8.61 9.78 12.00
N ASP A 160 -7.45 10.17 12.53
CA ASP A 160 -6.41 10.91 11.79
C ASP A 160 -5.54 9.99 10.90
N HIS A 161 -5.78 8.67 10.98
CA HIS A 161 -5.06 7.61 10.27
C HIS A 161 -3.55 7.51 10.54
N ARG A 162 -3.00 8.30 11.46
CA ARG A 162 -1.55 8.32 11.72
C ARG A 162 -1.08 7.16 12.60
N ALA A 163 -1.98 6.54 13.37
CA ALA A 163 -1.63 5.46 14.30
C ALA A 163 -2.78 4.48 14.56
N CYS A 164 -3.58 4.15 13.54
CA CYS A 164 -4.78 3.34 13.72
C CYS A 164 -4.62 1.85 13.39
N HIS A 165 -3.39 1.34 13.28
CA HIS A 165 -3.09 -0.07 12.97
C HIS A 165 -3.68 -1.08 13.96
N GLN A 166 -4.05 -0.66 15.17
CA GLN A 166 -4.71 -1.49 16.18
C GLN A 166 -6.23 -1.25 16.32
N GLY A 167 -6.77 -0.25 15.63
CA GLY A 167 -8.20 0.08 15.67
C GLY A 167 -9.08 -0.94 14.95
N ALA A 168 -10.38 -0.66 14.89
CA ALA A 168 -11.28 -1.39 13.99
C ALA A 168 -10.92 -1.10 12.53
N PHE A 169 -11.14 -2.09 11.66
CA PHE A 169 -10.92 -1.99 10.23
C PHE A 169 -12.06 -2.64 9.48
N ARG A 170 -12.18 -2.34 8.18
CA ARG A 170 -13.04 -3.06 7.25
C ARG A 170 -12.27 -3.41 6.00
N VAL A 171 -12.70 -4.44 5.30
CA VAL A 171 -12.13 -4.87 4.03
C VAL A 171 -13.18 -4.65 2.94
N VAL A 172 -12.75 -4.11 1.80
CA VAL A 172 -13.54 -3.95 0.59
C VAL A 172 -13.01 -4.93 -0.44
N VAL A 173 -13.86 -5.76 -1.03
CA VAL A 173 -13.48 -6.74 -2.05
C VAL A 173 -14.27 -6.46 -3.32
N PHE A 174 -13.57 -6.42 -4.45
CA PHE A 174 -14.16 -6.31 -5.77
C PHE A 174 -14.21 -7.71 -6.39
N GLY A 175 -15.39 -8.32 -6.36
CA GLY A 175 -15.65 -9.59 -7.00
C GLY A 175 -15.99 -9.41 -8.48
N SER A 176 -15.53 -10.34 -9.30
CA SER A 176 -15.99 -10.47 -10.69
C SER A 176 -16.87 -11.70 -10.83
N MET A 177 -17.94 -11.57 -11.60
CA MET A 177 -18.78 -12.68 -12.02
C MET A 177 -18.91 -12.64 -13.53
N THR A 178 -18.61 -13.76 -14.17
CA THR A 178 -18.76 -13.91 -15.62
C THR A 178 -20.13 -14.47 -15.95
N THR A 179 -20.85 -13.83 -16.88
CA THR A 179 -22.16 -14.31 -17.35
C THR A 179 -22.03 -15.48 -18.33
N HIS A 180 -23.17 -16.01 -18.81
CA HIS A 180 -23.29 -17.24 -19.60
C HIS A 180 -22.18 -17.52 -20.65
N VAL A 181 -21.87 -18.81 -20.79
CA VAL A 181 -20.79 -19.43 -21.60
C VAL A 181 -20.66 -18.91 -23.04
N TYR A 182 -21.73 -18.45 -23.68
CA TYR A 182 -21.69 -18.05 -25.10
C TYR A 182 -21.31 -16.59 -25.33
N HIS A 183 -21.51 -15.71 -24.34
CA HIS A 183 -21.14 -14.29 -24.37
C HIS A 183 -20.73 -13.83 -22.96
N PRO A 184 -19.55 -14.27 -22.48
CA PRO A 184 -19.12 -13.97 -21.12
C PRO A 184 -18.92 -12.46 -20.96
N VAL A 185 -19.81 -11.83 -20.20
CA VAL A 185 -19.66 -10.45 -19.75
C VAL A 185 -19.16 -10.47 -18.32
N THR A 186 -18.22 -9.59 -18.01
CA THR A 186 -17.73 -9.41 -16.65
C THR A 186 -18.62 -8.41 -15.91
N ILE A 187 -19.28 -8.89 -14.85
CA ILE A 187 -20.00 -8.05 -13.90
C ILE A 187 -19.13 -7.88 -12.65
N ILE A 188 -18.87 -6.64 -12.27
CA ILE A 188 -18.17 -6.32 -11.02
C ILE A 188 -19.18 -6.03 -9.92
N GLN A 189 -18.94 -6.61 -8.75
CA GLN A 189 -19.68 -6.32 -7.53
C GLN A 189 -18.70 -6.07 -6.39
N VAL A 190 -19.15 -5.31 -5.39
CA VAL A 190 -18.34 -5.00 -4.22
C VAL A 190 -19.03 -5.51 -2.97
N CYS A 191 -18.24 -6.18 -2.13
CA CYS A 191 -18.62 -6.60 -0.79
C CYS A 191 -17.75 -5.87 0.24
N VAL A 192 -18.35 -5.46 1.35
CA VAL A 192 -17.65 -4.77 2.43
C VAL A 192 -17.85 -5.53 3.73
N SER A 193 -16.77 -5.76 4.47
CA SER A 193 -16.86 -6.42 5.78
C SER A 193 -17.36 -5.45 6.86
N SER A 194 -18.15 -5.94 7.81
CA SER A 194 -18.45 -5.22 9.05
C SER A 194 -17.18 -5.07 9.90
N PRO A 195 -16.89 -3.88 10.44
CA PRO A 195 -15.80 -3.69 11.40
C PRO A 195 -15.97 -4.44 12.71
N GLU A 196 -17.23 -4.69 13.12
CA GLU A 196 -17.57 -5.27 14.40
C GLU A 196 -17.63 -6.80 14.34
N THR A 197 -18.25 -7.35 13.29
CA THR A 197 -18.49 -8.80 13.17
C THR A 197 -17.55 -9.49 12.18
N GLY A 198 -16.93 -8.73 11.26
CA GLY A 198 -16.16 -9.28 10.15
C GLY A 198 -17.01 -9.92 9.04
N GLU A 199 -18.34 -9.90 9.18
CA GLU A 199 -19.26 -10.47 8.19
C GLU A 199 -19.36 -9.59 6.95
N TRP A 200 -19.53 -10.22 5.78
CA TRP A 200 -19.68 -9.53 4.50
C TRP A 200 -21.08 -8.95 4.33
N SER A 201 -21.15 -7.72 3.81
CA SER A 201 -22.39 -7.09 3.37
C SER A 201 -23.03 -7.85 2.20
N GLN A 202 -24.29 -7.54 1.91
CA GLN A 202 -24.84 -7.86 0.59
C GLN A 202 -24.03 -7.12 -0.49
N PRO A 203 -23.79 -7.76 -1.66
CA PRO A 203 -23.08 -7.11 -2.74
C PRO A 203 -23.79 -5.85 -3.22
N CYS A 204 -23.03 -4.84 -3.65
CA CYS A 204 -23.61 -3.69 -4.35
C CYS A 204 -24.28 -4.12 -5.68
N PRO A 205 -25.15 -3.28 -6.27
CA PRO A 205 -25.61 -3.49 -7.64
C PRO A 205 -24.42 -3.71 -8.58
N GLY A 206 -24.51 -4.75 -9.41
CA GLY A 206 -23.43 -5.11 -10.33
C GLY A 206 -23.22 -4.08 -11.42
N LEU A 207 -21.97 -3.84 -11.78
CA LEU A 207 -21.57 -3.01 -12.90
C LEU A 207 -21.06 -3.88 -14.04
N ASP A 208 -21.70 -3.78 -15.20
CA ASP A 208 -21.29 -4.46 -16.43
C ASP A 208 -20.06 -3.76 -17.04
N LEU A 209 -18.94 -4.48 -17.12
CA LEU A 209 -17.71 -4.02 -17.76
C LEU A 209 -17.54 -4.53 -19.19
N GLY A 210 -18.51 -5.27 -19.72
CA GLY A 210 -18.47 -5.89 -21.04
C GLY A 210 -17.62 -7.16 -21.08
N VAL A 211 -17.39 -7.62 -22.31
CA VAL A 211 -16.64 -8.84 -22.61
C VAL A 211 -15.13 -8.62 -22.40
N ASP A 212 -14.44 -9.64 -21.92
CA ASP A 212 -12.98 -9.68 -21.69
C ASP A 212 -12.44 -8.57 -20.78
N ALA A 213 -13.28 -8.03 -19.90
CA ALA A 213 -12.85 -7.05 -18.92
C ALA A 213 -12.42 -7.71 -17.62
N PHE A 214 -11.39 -7.17 -16.97
CA PHE A 214 -10.94 -7.65 -15.67
C PHE A 214 -10.32 -6.51 -14.85
N ILE A 215 -10.27 -6.70 -13.53
CA ILE A 215 -9.64 -5.75 -12.61
C ILE A 215 -8.15 -5.99 -12.62
N MET A 216 -7.38 -4.92 -12.76
CA MET A 216 -5.93 -5.02 -12.68
C MET A 216 -5.49 -5.41 -11.26
N PRO A 217 -4.56 -6.37 -11.08
CA PRO A 217 -4.01 -6.78 -9.79
C PRO A 217 -3.06 -5.72 -9.19
N VAL A 218 -3.40 -4.44 -9.30
CA VAL A 218 -2.65 -3.32 -8.74
C VAL A 218 -3.34 -2.84 -7.46
N PRO A 219 -2.58 -2.35 -6.47
CA PRO A 219 -3.17 -1.83 -5.24
C PRO A 219 -4.21 -0.74 -5.54
N PRO A 220 -5.39 -0.78 -4.92
CA PRO A 220 -6.38 0.27 -5.08
C PRO A 220 -5.83 1.61 -4.61
N VAL A 221 -6.43 2.70 -5.07
CA VAL A 221 -6.25 4.04 -4.51
C VAL A 221 -7.49 4.40 -3.69
N VAL A 222 -7.29 4.92 -2.48
CA VAL A 222 -8.38 5.30 -1.59
C VAL A 222 -8.32 6.80 -1.35
N ILE A 223 -9.44 7.47 -1.58
CA ILE A 223 -9.57 8.91 -1.33
C ILE A 223 -10.89 9.11 -0.61
N ARG A 224 -10.79 9.52 0.66
CA ARG A 224 -11.94 9.64 1.56
C ARG A 224 -12.71 8.31 1.59
N ASP A 225 -14.02 8.36 1.34
CA ASP A 225 -14.90 7.20 1.35
C ASP A 225 -15.06 6.56 -0.05
N ALA A 226 -14.07 6.70 -0.93
CA ALA A 226 -14.10 6.10 -2.26
C ALA A 226 -12.83 5.31 -2.58
N VAL A 227 -13.02 4.16 -3.22
CA VAL A 227 -11.96 3.24 -3.67
C VAL A 227 -11.90 3.25 -5.19
N TYR A 228 -10.70 3.39 -5.74
CA TYR A 228 -10.43 3.52 -7.17
C TYR A 228 -9.49 2.43 -7.64
N LEU A 229 -9.85 1.77 -8.74
CA LEU A 229 -9.09 0.69 -9.36
C LEU A 229 -9.06 0.89 -10.87
N MET A 230 -8.01 0.40 -11.52
CA MET A 230 -8.00 0.33 -12.99
C MET A 230 -8.57 -1.02 -13.43
N HIS A 231 -9.30 -0.99 -14.54
CA HIS A 231 -9.68 -2.20 -15.25
C HIS A 231 -9.06 -2.20 -16.65
N ALA A 232 -8.77 -3.39 -17.14
CA ALA A 232 -8.28 -3.62 -18.49
C ALA A 232 -9.31 -4.41 -19.31
N ARG A 233 -9.11 -4.42 -20.62
CA ARG A 233 -9.92 -5.20 -21.56
C ARG A 233 -9.07 -5.83 -22.66
N GLY A 234 -9.43 -7.05 -23.03
CA GLY A 234 -8.98 -7.73 -24.24
C GLY A 234 -7.62 -8.42 -24.11
N GLU A 235 -7.19 -9.09 -25.19
CA GLU A 235 -6.03 -10.01 -25.21
C GLU A 235 -4.66 -9.36 -24.93
N HIS A 236 -4.57 -8.03 -25.04
CA HIS A 236 -3.32 -7.27 -24.84
C HIS A 236 -3.32 -6.47 -23.52
N ASP A 237 -4.28 -6.74 -22.63
CA ASP A 237 -4.41 -6.15 -21.30
C ASP A 237 -4.41 -4.62 -21.28
N HIS A 238 -4.99 -3.98 -22.30
CA HIS A 238 -5.01 -2.51 -22.37
C HIS A 238 -5.90 -1.92 -21.29
N ILE A 239 -5.40 -0.90 -20.60
CA ILE A 239 -6.17 -0.18 -19.58
C ILE A 239 -7.37 0.50 -20.25
N ALA A 240 -8.56 0.16 -19.80
CA ALA A 240 -9.82 0.59 -20.41
C ALA A 240 -10.49 1.73 -19.63
N GLY A 241 -10.24 1.84 -18.32
CA GLY A 241 -10.79 2.93 -17.51
C GLY A 241 -10.61 2.74 -16.00
N ILE A 242 -11.24 3.63 -15.23
CA ILE A 242 -11.16 3.61 -13.77
C ILE A 242 -12.53 3.22 -13.19
N LEU A 243 -12.51 2.22 -12.32
CA LEU A 243 -13.62 1.90 -11.44
C LEU A 243 -13.57 2.81 -10.22
N LYS A 244 -14.71 3.39 -9.84
CA LYS A 244 -14.92 4.07 -8.56
C LYS A 244 -16.01 3.32 -7.79
N TYR A 245 -15.68 2.89 -6.57
CA TYR A 245 -16.65 2.46 -5.58
C TYR A 245 -16.80 3.53 -4.49
N ASP A 246 -18.03 3.98 -4.26
CA ASP A 246 -18.38 4.93 -3.21
C ASP A 246 -18.97 4.18 -2.01
N LEU A 247 -18.28 4.21 -0.86
CA LEU A 247 -18.72 3.51 0.35
C LEU A 247 -20.02 4.10 0.92
N GLY A 248 -20.24 5.41 0.76
CA GLY A 248 -21.38 6.10 1.34
C GLY A 248 -22.68 5.76 0.59
N SER A 249 -22.64 5.73 -0.73
CA SER A 249 -23.81 5.35 -1.55
C SER A 249 -23.89 3.85 -1.85
N ASN A 250 -22.84 3.07 -1.55
CA ASN A 250 -22.70 1.67 -1.95
C ASN A 250 -22.91 1.47 -3.46
N CYS A 251 -22.25 2.29 -4.28
CA CYS A 251 -22.40 2.26 -5.74
C CYS A 251 -21.06 2.17 -6.47
N LEU A 252 -21.06 1.41 -7.56
CA LEU A 252 -20.00 1.38 -8.56
C LEU A 252 -20.30 2.36 -9.69
N SER A 253 -19.24 2.98 -10.21
CA SER A 253 -19.30 3.87 -11.37
C SER A 253 -17.99 3.82 -12.14
N LEU A 254 -18.03 4.26 -13.39
CA LEU A 254 -16.85 4.41 -14.24
C LEU A 254 -16.40 5.87 -14.31
N ILE A 255 -15.09 6.04 -14.38
CA ILE A 255 -14.44 7.30 -14.68
C ILE A 255 -13.56 7.08 -15.91
N ASP A 256 -13.76 7.94 -16.90
CA ASP A 256 -12.95 7.95 -18.12
C ASP A 256 -11.52 8.42 -17.81
N MET A 257 -10.57 7.79 -18.49
CA MET A 257 -9.16 8.16 -18.42
C MET A 257 -8.89 9.43 -19.24
N PRO A 258 -7.96 10.31 -18.81
CA PRO A 258 -7.56 11.48 -19.57
C PRO A 258 -6.61 11.15 -20.75
N LEU A 259 -6.54 9.88 -21.16
CA LEU A 259 -5.55 9.37 -22.10
C LEU A 259 -6.22 8.96 -23.41
N PRO A 260 -5.71 9.42 -24.57
CA PRO A 260 -6.19 8.94 -25.86
C PRO A 260 -5.56 7.59 -26.19
N GLY A 261 -6.39 6.63 -26.61
CA GLY A 261 -5.93 5.35 -27.17
C GLY A 261 -5.63 4.27 -26.13
N ALA A 262 -5.04 3.17 -26.62
CA ALA A 262 -4.69 2.02 -25.80
C ALA A 262 -3.42 2.29 -24.98
N VAL A 263 -3.48 2.02 -23.68
CA VAL A 263 -2.38 2.19 -22.73
C VAL A 263 -1.99 0.83 -22.18
N ASN A 264 -0.70 0.51 -22.16
CA ASN A 264 -0.24 -0.79 -21.67
C ASN A 264 -0.22 -0.85 -20.15
N VAL A 265 -0.32 -2.06 -19.62
CA VAL A 265 -0.10 -2.34 -18.20
C VAL A 265 1.32 -1.93 -17.81
N GLY A 266 1.41 -1.19 -16.70
CA GLY A 266 2.69 -0.68 -16.17
C GLY A 266 3.12 0.66 -16.76
N ASP A 267 2.44 1.17 -17.80
CA ASP A 267 2.67 2.54 -18.28
C ASP A 267 1.88 3.57 -17.45
N VAL A 268 0.86 3.14 -16.70
CA VAL A 268 -0.02 4.03 -15.95
C VAL A 268 -0.30 3.52 -14.53
N ILE A 269 -0.38 4.45 -13.58
CA ILE A 269 -0.84 4.19 -12.20
C ILE A 269 -1.77 5.30 -11.72
N LEU A 270 -2.62 4.94 -10.76
CA LEU A 270 -3.40 5.89 -9.99
C LEU A 270 -2.63 6.35 -8.74
N MET A 271 -2.99 7.52 -8.23
CA MET A 271 -2.37 8.12 -7.05
C MET A 271 -3.42 8.75 -6.14
N ALA A 272 -3.26 8.60 -4.82
CA ALA A 272 -3.87 9.51 -3.85
C ALA A 272 -2.88 10.65 -3.61
N MET A 273 -3.13 11.81 -4.23
CA MET A 273 -2.22 12.95 -4.17
C MET A 273 -2.24 13.63 -2.79
N GLU A 274 -1.21 14.43 -2.50
CA GLU A 274 -1.08 15.15 -1.22
C GLU A 274 -2.24 16.13 -0.97
N ASP A 275 -2.79 16.72 -2.03
CA ASP A 275 -3.94 17.62 -1.96
C ASP A 275 -5.30 16.90 -1.76
N GLY A 276 -5.27 15.57 -1.66
CA GLY A 276 -6.45 14.72 -1.51
C GLY A 276 -7.26 14.51 -2.79
N SER A 277 -6.70 14.86 -3.95
CA SER A 277 -7.30 14.56 -5.27
C SER A 277 -6.86 13.20 -5.81
N LEU A 278 -7.62 12.69 -6.79
CA LEU A 278 -7.22 11.50 -7.54
C LEU A 278 -6.23 11.91 -8.61
N GLY A 279 -5.01 11.42 -8.50
CA GLY A 279 -3.95 11.59 -9.48
C GLY A 279 -3.87 10.42 -10.44
N LEU A 280 -3.31 10.70 -11.61
CA LEU A 280 -2.93 9.71 -12.59
C LEU A 280 -1.55 10.06 -13.13
N ALA A 281 -0.68 9.06 -13.20
CA ALA A 281 0.65 9.18 -13.79
C ALA A 281 0.75 8.21 -14.98
N HIS A 282 1.15 8.72 -16.15
CA HIS A 282 1.34 7.93 -17.36
C HIS A 282 2.75 8.16 -17.90
N ALA A 283 3.50 7.08 -18.06
CA ALA A 283 4.78 7.05 -18.73
C ALA A 283 4.56 6.75 -20.21
N SER A 284 4.99 7.65 -21.08
CA SER A 284 5.04 7.41 -22.53
C SER A 284 6.46 7.65 -23.02
N GLY A 285 7.12 6.57 -23.43
CA GLY A 285 8.55 6.57 -23.72
C GLY A 285 9.37 6.94 -22.48
N SER A 286 9.97 8.13 -22.49
CA SER A 286 10.77 8.65 -21.35
C SER A 286 10.11 9.85 -20.66
N THR A 287 8.88 10.22 -21.04
CA THR A 287 8.16 11.34 -20.42
C THR A 287 7.07 10.81 -19.50
N LEU A 288 7.06 11.30 -18.27
CA LEU A 288 5.99 11.09 -17.31
C LEU A 288 5.03 12.27 -17.38
N TYR A 289 3.77 11.98 -17.64
CA TYR A 289 2.69 12.96 -17.61
C TYR A 289 1.85 12.75 -16.35
N LEU A 290 1.48 13.86 -15.70
CA LEU A 290 0.72 13.86 -14.46
C LEU A 290 -0.59 14.59 -14.66
N TRP A 291 -1.69 13.98 -14.24
CA TRP A 291 -3.02 14.59 -14.18
C TRP A 291 -3.57 14.50 -12.77
N SER A 292 -4.43 15.45 -12.43
CA SER A 292 -5.29 15.36 -11.25
C SER A 292 -6.74 15.47 -11.69
N SER A 293 -7.62 14.74 -11.02
CA SER A 293 -9.05 14.90 -11.20
C SER A 293 -9.60 15.96 -10.25
N SER A 294 -10.63 16.66 -10.71
CA SER A 294 -11.54 17.42 -9.86
C SER A 294 -12.95 16.96 -10.16
N SER A 295 -13.80 16.90 -9.13
CA SER A 295 -15.22 16.58 -9.32
C SER A 295 -16.00 17.86 -9.51
N GLN A 296 -16.63 18.02 -10.67
CA GLN A 296 -17.60 19.08 -10.92
C GLN A 296 -18.95 18.44 -11.22
N MET A 297 -19.96 18.71 -10.41
CA MET A 297 -21.32 18.17 -10.56
C MET A 297 -21.37 16.63 -10.65
N GLY A 298 -20.45 15.93 -9.96
CA GLY A 298 -20.39 14.46 -9.96
C GLY A 298 -19.65 13.84 -11.16
N VAL A 299 -19.17 14.65 -12.10
CA VAL A 299 -18.35 14.20 -13.22
C VAL A 299 -16.88 14.50 -12.93
N ALA A 300 -16.03 13.50 -13.11
CA ALA A 300 -14.59 13.68 -12.99
C ALA A 300 -14.06 14.47 -14.19
N THR A 301 -13.39 15.57 -13.92
CA THR A 301 -12.69 16.40 -14.90
C THR A 301 -11.19 16.31 -14.65
N TRP A 302 -10.42 16.00 -15.68
CA TRP A 302 -8.98 15.83 -15.56
C TRP A 302 -8.24 17.06 -16.05
N THR A 303 -7.23 17.47 -15.29
CA THR A 303 -6.31 18.55 -15.68
C THR A 303 -4.89 18.02 -15.69
N GLN A 304 -4.20 18.18 -16.81
CA GLN A 304 -2.76 17.86 -16.88
C GLN A 304 -1.99 18.89 -16.07
N ARG A 305 -1.27 18.44 -15.04
CA ARG A 305 -0.51 19.27 -14.12
C ARG A 305 0.89 19.52 -14.61
N ARG A 306 1.56 18.46 -15.08
CA ARG A 306 3.00 18.50 -15.34
C ARG A 306 3.40 17.40 -16.33
N ALA A 307 4.50 17.64 -17.04
CA ALA A 307 5.26 16.62 -17.75
C ALA A 307 6.71 16.63 -17.22
N ILE A 308 7.29 15.46 -17.01
CA ILE A 308 8.64 15.28 -16.46
C ILE A 308 9.43 14.36 -17.40
N ASP A 309 10.61 14.80 -17.83
CA ASP A 309 11.54 13.95 -18.59
C ASP A 309 12.30 13.01 -17.64
N LEU A 310 11.88 11.74 -17.59
CA LEU A 310 12.49 10.72 -16.74
C LEU A 310 13.91 10.35 -17.17
N LYS A 311 14.28 10.55 -18.44
CA LYS A 311 15.65 10.29 -18.91
C LYS A 311 16.63 11.35 -18.41
N SER A 312 16.17 12.59 -18.27
CA SER A 312 16.97 13.65 -17.63
C SER A 312 17.09 13.46 -16.11
N LEU A 313 16.09 12.80 -15.51
CA LEU A 313 15.97 12.65 -14.06
C LEU A 313 16.72 11.43 -13.53
N LEU A 314 16.46 10.26 -14.11
CA LEU A 314 16.97 8.98 -13.65
C LEU A 314 18.15 8.50 -14.51
N PRO A 315 19.09 7.74 -13.93
CA PRO A 315 20.12 7.07 -14.70
C PRO A 315 19.48 5.92 -15.50
N ILE A 316 19.30 6.12 -16.81
CA ILE A 316 18.76 5.12 -17.75
C ILE A 316 19.81 4.86 -18.82
N GLN A 317 20.30 3.62 -18.94
CA GLN A 317 21.28 3.24 -19.97
C GLN A 317 20.60 2.70 -21.22
N ASN A 318 19.56 1.87 -21.04
CA ASN A 318 18.79 1.28 -22.13
C ASN A 318 17.31 1.72 -22.09
N PRO A 319 16.95 2.82 -22.79
CA PRO A 319 15.56 3.26 -22.91
C PRO A 319 14.63 2.23 -23.56
N MET A 320 15.17 1.25 -24.30
CA MET A 320 14.39 0.21 -24.97
C MET A 320 13.96 -0.91 -24.01
N GLU A 321 14.59 -1.04 -22.84
CA GLU A 321 14.21 -2.07 -21.84
C GLU A 321 12.92 -1.74 -21.08
N GLY A 322 12.25 -0.64 -21.44
CA GLY A 322 10.95 -0.24 -20.93
C GLY A 322 11.01 0.32 -19.51
N LEU A 323 10.43 1.51 -19.33
CA LEU A 323 10.17 2.07 -18.02
C LEU A 323 8.79 1.62 -17.56
N ARG A 324 8.63 1.24 -16.29
CA ARG A 324 7.32 0.89 -15.73
C ARG A 324 7.05 1.60 -14.42
N LEU A 325 5.81 2.05 -14.27
CA LEU A 325 5.23 2.55 -13.04
C LEU A 325 4.68 1.35 -12.27
N ILE A 326 5.17 1.13 -11.05
CA ILE A 326 4.85 -0.07 -10.27
C ILE A 326 4.12 0.23 -8.95
N GLY A 327 3.91 1.50 -8.63
CA GLY A 327 3.15 1.89 -7.44
C GLY A 327 3.29 3.37 -7.11
N SER A 328 2.47 3.81 -6.16
CA SER A 328 2.50 5.15 -5.57
C SER A 328 2.40 5.05 -4.05
N MET A 329 2.80 6.12 -3.37
CA MET A 329 2.71 6.22 -1.92
C MET A 329 1.49 7.05 -1.53
N GLU A 330 0.59 6.45 -0.76
CA GLU A 330 -0.69 7.04 -0.37
C GLU A 330 -0.51 8.40 0.34
N GLY A 331 -1.28 9.40 -0.11
CA GLY A 331 -1.29 10.75 0.48
C GLY A 331 -0.04 11.55 0.18
N SER A 332 0.71 11.19 -0.87
CA SER A 332 1.94 11.87 -1.28
C SER A 332 2.08 11.88 -2.80
N ASP A 333 2.90 12.80 -3.31
CA ASP A 333 3.25 12.84 -4.73
C ASP A 333 4.52 12.00 -5.03
N ILE A 334 4.60 10.81 -4.42
CA ILE A 334 5.72 9.87 -4.60
C ILE A 334 5.28 8.65 -5.41
N ILE A 335 6.09 8.28 -6.40
CA ILE A 335 5.88 7.09 -7.25
C ILE A 335 7.11 6.18 -7.24
N PHE A 336 6.88 4.93 -7.65
CA PHE A 336 7.92 3.93 -7.84
C PHE A 336 8.03 3.54 -9.31
N VAL A 337 9.26 3.58 -9.81
CA VAL A 337 9.57 3.40 -11.22
C VAL A 337 10.63 2.32 -11.39
N LEU A 338 10.31 1.28 -12.16
CA LEU A 338 11.23 0.25 -12.61
C LEU A 338 11.93 0.70 -13.90
N THR A 339 13.26 0.57 -13.91
CA THR A 339 14.15 0.87 -15.04
C THR A 339 15.10 -0.30 -15.32
N ASP A 340 15.95 -0.17 -16.33
CA ASP A 340 17.08 -1.05 -16.65
C ASP A 340 18.12 -1.16 -15.52
N LEU A 341 18.21 -0.16 -14.64
CA LEU A 341 19.19 -0.17 -13.55
C LEU A 341 18.60 -0.56 -12.19
N GLY A 342 17.28 -0.44 -12.00
CA GLY A 342 16.62 -0.79 -10.75
C GLY A 342 15.30 -0.10 -10.52
N ILE A 343 14.86 -0.16 -9.26
CA ILE A 343 13.63 0.48 -8.80
C ILE A 343 13.98 1.76 -8.07
N TYR A 344 13.36 2.84 -8.52
CA TYR A 344 13.57 4.19 -8.03
C TYR A 344 12.29 4.72 -7.42
N GLN A 345 12.42 5.33 -6.25
CA GLN A 345 11.38 6.16 -5.66
C GLN A 345 11.64 7.60 -6.13
N ILE A 346 10.59 8.31 -6.52
CA ILE A 346 10.66 9.68 -7.03
C ILE A 346 9.61 10.54 -6.34
N ASN A 347 10.03 11.66 -5.75
CA ASN A 347 9.12 12.72 -5.33
C ASN A 347 8.85 13.66 -6.51
N LEU A 348 7.60 13.72 -6.98
CA LEU A 348 7.22 14.43 -8.20
C LEU A 348 7.21 15.96 -8.04
N ASN A 349 7.16 16.46 -6.80
CA ASN A 349 7.22 17.89 -6.51
C ASN A 349 8.68 18.37 -6.50
N SER A 350 9.53 17.74 -5.69
CA SER A 350 10.94 18.13 -5.55
C SER A 350 11.85 17.57 -6.64
N LEU A 351 11.38 16.57 -7.40
CA LEU A 351 12.17 15.78 -8.35
C LEU A 351 13.39 15.09 -7.69
N GLN A 352 13.37 14.92 -6.37
CA GLN A 352 14.38 14.10 -5.71
C GLN A 352 14.03 12.63 -5.91
N TRP A 353 15.06 11.82 -6.12
CA TRP A 353 14.93 10.38 -6.29
C TRP A 353 15.99 9.62 -5.51
N ASN A 354 15.66 8.39 -5.16
CA ASN A 354 16.56 7.43 -4.53
C ASN A 354 16.32 6.04 -5.14
N LYS A 355 17.40 5.30 -5.37
CA LYS A 355 17.31 3.89 -5.73
C LYS A 355 16.97 3.08 -4.48
N ILE A 356 15.85 2.38 -4.48
CA ILE A 356 15.38 1.60 -3.33
C ILE A 356 15.59 0.09 -3.51
N TRP A 357 15.77 -0.37 -4.75
CA TRP A 357 15.97 -1.79 -5.03
C TRP A 357 16.76 -2.02 -6.32
N LYS A 358 17.35 -3.22 -6.43
CA LYS A 358 17.95 -3.71 -7.67
C LYS A 358 16.88 -3.93 -8.75
N ARG A 359 17.31 -4.11 -10.01
CA ARG A 359 16.37 -4.44 -11.10
C ARG A 359 15.75 -5.79 -10.83
N GLN A 360 14.44 -5.78 -10.68
CA GLN A 360 13.63 -6.94 -10.40
C GLN A 360 12.26 -6.68 -11.04
N LYS A 361 11.69 -7.67 -11.73
CA LYS A 361 10.44 -7.53 -12.48
C LYS A 361 9.23 -7.59 -11.55
N PHE A 362 9.14 -6.63 -10.64
CA PHE A 362 7.94 -6.46 -9.81
C PHE A 362 6.78 -6.02 -10.68
N PHE A 363 5.63 -6.66 -10.48
CA PHE A 363 4.37 -6.20 -11.04
C PHE A 363 3.87 -4.98 -10.28
N ALA A 364 3.84 -5.08 -8.95
CA ALA A 364 3.43 -4.02 -8.04
C ALA A 364 4.42 -3.87 -6.87
N LEU A 365 4.54 -2.65 -6.37
CA LEU A 365 5.22 -2.30 -5.12
C LEU A 365 4.22 -1.57 -4.22
N ILE A 366 4.01 -2.12 -3.02
CA ILE A 366 3.03 -1.63 -2.05
C ILE A 366 3.76 -1.10 -0.81
N PRO A 367 3.81 0.23 -0.60
CA PRO A 367 4.54 0.80 0.53
C PRO A 367 3.89 0.45 1.87
N TYR A 368 4.72 0.07 2.85
CA TYR A 368 4.31 -0.05 4.24
C TYR A 368 4.64 1.22 5.01
N MET A 369 3.60 2.02 5.25
CA MET A 369 3.68 3.30 5.92
C MET A 369 3.22 3.19 7.37
N SER A 370 4.09 3.50 8.33
CA SER A 370 3.71 3.54 9.74
C SER A 370 4.72 4.32 10.59
N PHE A 371 4.25 4.99 11.64
CA PHE A 371 5.16 5.46 12.69
C PHE A 371 5.60 4.29 13.54
N HIS A 372 6.91 4.05 13.64
CA HIS A 372 7.40 2.98 14.48
C HIS A 372 7.02 3.22 15.94
N ASN A 373 6.29 2.27 16.50
CA ASN A 373 5.88 2.31 17.88
C ASN A 373 6.53 1.15 18.64
N PRO A 374 7.59 1.39 19.44
CA PRO A 374 8.14 0.36 20.30
C PRO A 374 7.11 0.02 21.39
N GLN A 375 6.21 -0.92 21.13
CA GLN A 375 5.33 -1.44 22.18
C GLN A 375 6.19 -2.14 23.22
N GLY A 376 5.99 -1.81 24.50
CA GLY A 376 6.72 -2.36 25.66
C GLY A 376 7.28 -3.75 25.39
N ILE A 377 8.53 -3.77 24.94
CA ILE A 377 9.18 -4.97 24.43
C ILE A 377 9.43 -5.86 25.66
N SER A 378 8.94 -7.10 25.66
CA SER A 378 9.64 -8.14 26.41
C SER A 378 11.05 -8.18 25.84
N VAL A 379 12.04 -7.76 26.61
CA VAL A 379 13.40 -7.37 26.20
C VAL A 379 14.18 -8.45 25.43
N ILE A 380 13.63 -9.67 25.30
CA ILE A 380 14.34 -10.86 24.84
C ILE A 380 14.41 -11.03 23.31
N PRO A 381 13.35 -10.85 22.49
CA PRO A 381 13.42 -11.11 21.06
C PRO A 381 14.19 -10.05 20.25
N LEU A 382 14.14 -8.78 20.67
CA LEU A 382 14.82 -7.68 19.97
C LEU A 382 16.33 -7.66 20.23
N LEU A 383 16.78 -8.09 21.41
CA LEU A 383 18.21 -8.28 21.69
C LEU A 383 18.82 -9.37 20.80
N LEU A 384 18.09 -10.48 20.58
CA LEU A 384 18.54 -11.55 19.69
C LEU A 384 18.63 -11.10 18.23
N TRP A 385 17.69 -10.27 17.76
CA TRP A 385 17.74 -9.73 16.39
C TRP A 385 18.90 -8.73 16.20
N PHE A 386 19.11 -7.82 17.15
CA PHE A 386 20.23 -6.86 17.08
C PHE A 386 21.61 -7.53 17.15
N ILE A 387 21.77 -8.59 17.95
CA ILE A 387 23.00 -9.37 18.04
C ILE A 387 23.27 -10.12 16.73
N ARG A 388 22.22 -10.63 16.06
CA ARG A 388 22.36 -11.44 14.84
C ARG A 388 22.69 -10.62 13.58
N ASN A 389 22.42 -9.31 13.60
CA ASN A 389 22.63 -8.41 12.44
C ASN A 389 23.75 -7.38 12.64
N ASN A 390 24.42 -7.37 13.79
CA ASN A 390 25.61 -6.54 14.06
C ASN A 390 26.83 -7.37 14.49
N ALA A 391 26.78 -8.68 14.30
CA ALA A 391 27.90 -9.61 14.34
C ALA A 391 28.07 -10.20 12.94
#